data_AF-A0A920UDM6-F1
#
_entry.id   AF-A0A920UDM6-F1
#
_cell.length_a   1.000
_cell.length_b   1.000
_cell.length_c   1.000
_cell.angle_alpha   90.00
_cell.angle_beta   90.00
_cell.angle_gamma   90.00
#
_symmetry.space_group_name_H-M   'P 1'
#
loop_
_entity.id
_entity.type
_entity.pdbx_description
1 polymer ?
#
loop_
_entity_poly.entity_id
_entity_poly.type
_entity_poly.pdbx_seq_one_letter_code
_entity_poly.pdbx_strand_id
1 'polypeptide(L)'
;MNTSELNIFLDQNGERQTSKGLALWFEKQMSYGISRANFFIGGAYGIDKSILPSGIQYLSLSEMTFTHQMVRLFLLEQIYRAFTIIRGEPYHNY
;
A
#
# COMPACT_ATOMS: atom_id res chain seq x y z
N MET A 1 11.33 -1.58 -17.91
CA MET A 1 10.43 -1.63 -16.75
C MET A 1 9.23 -2.46 -17.17
N ASN A 2 8.88 -3.49 -16.39
CA ASN A 2 7.76 -4.36 -16.72
C ASN A 2 6.46 -3.58 -16.45
N THR A 3 5.70 -3.24 -17.48
CA THR A 3 4.53 -2.35 -17.39
C THR A 3 3.39 -2.93 -16.54
N SER A 4 3.48 -4.21 -16.17
CA SER A 4 2.52 -4.91 -15.31
C SER A 4 2.88 -4.91 -13.82
N GLU A 5 3.94 -4.20 -13.41
CA GLU A 5 4.41 -4.14 -12.03
C GLU A 5 4.31 -2.72 -11.45
N LEU A 6 3.85 -2.63 -10.21
CA LEU A 6 3.75 -1.40 -9.46
C LEU A 6 4.59 -1.48 -8.18
N ASN A 7 5.41 -0.45 -7.93
CA ASN A 7 6.26 -0.37 -6.76
C ASN A 7 5.72 0.73 -5.83
N ILE A 8 5.31 0.34 -4.62
CA ILE A 8 4.68 1.23 -3.63
C ILE A 8 5.57 1.31 -2.40
N PHE A 9 5.90 2.53 -1.99
CA PHE A 9 6.80 2.79 -0.88
C PHE A 9 6.01 3.26 0.33
N LEU A 10 6.26 2.66 1.50
CA LEU A 10 5.60 3.06 2.73
C LEU A 10 6.37 4.24 3.34
N ASP A 11 5.69 5.38 3.50
CA ASP A 11 6.24 6.61 4.06
C ASP A 11 5.13 7.35 4.83
N GLN A 12 5.45 7.91 5.99
CA GLN A 12 4.48 8.64 6.82
C GLN A 12 3.87 9.86 6.09
N ASN A 13 4.61 10.44 5.14
CA ASN A 13 4.16 11.56 4.29
C ASN A 13 3.55 11.10 2.95
N GLY A 14 3.36 9.79 2.77
CA GLY A 14 2.70 9.22 1.60
C GLY A 14 1.21 9.57 1.53
N GLU A 15 0.58 9.20 0.42
CA GLU A 15 -0.86 9.36 0.26
C GLU A 15 -1.61 8.52 1.31
N ARG A 16 -2.64 9.11 1.91
CA ARG A 16 -3.47 8.43 2.90
C ARG A 16 -4.70 7.86 2.23
N GLN A 17 -5.01 6.61 2.55
CA GLN A 17 -6.19 5.93 2.04
C GLN A 17 -7.08 5.48 3.18
N THR A 18 -8.39 5.55 2.99
CA THR A 18 -9.32 4.75 3.80
C THR A 18 -9.28 3.30 3.32
N SER A 19 -9.76 2.34 4.10
CA SER A 19 -9.82 0.93 3.66
C SER A 19 -10.64 0.75 2.37
N LYS A 20 -11.74 1.50 2.21
CA LYS A 20 -12.52 1.52 0.96
C LYS A 20 -11.75 2.18 -0.18
N GLY A 21 -11.03 3.26 0.09
CA GLY A 21 -10.16 3.93 -0.89
C GLY A 21 -9.05 3.00 -1.39
N LEU A 22 -8.44 2.23 -0.49
CA LEU A 22 -7.43 1.24 -0.83
C LEU A 22 -8.01 0.10 -1.70
N ALA A 23 -9.22 -0.38 -1.39
CA ALA A 23 -9.93 -1.35 -2.21
C ALA A 23 -10.17 -0.83 -3.65
N LEU A 24 -10.74 0.37 -3.78
CA LEU A 24 -10.97 1.02 -5.08
C LEU A 24 -9.66 1.23 -5.86
N TRP A 25 -8.59 1.59 -5.15
CA TRP A 25 -7.28 1.75 -5.75
C TRP A 25 -6.77 0.42 -6.33
N PHE A 26 -6.89 -0.69 -5.59
CA PHE A 26 -6.53 -2.02 -6.10
C PHE A 26 -7.34 -2.41 -7.35
N GLU A 27 -8.67 -2.22 -7.33
CA GLU A 27 -9.52 -2.50 -8.49
C GLU A 27 -9.08 -1.71 -9.72
N LYS A 28 -8.79 -0.41 -9.52
CA LYS A 28 -8.27 0.45 -10.58
C LYS A 28 -6.96 -0.09 -11.16
N GLN A 29 -5.98 -0.45 -10.33
CA GLN A 29 -4.71 -1.02 -10.83
C GLN A 29 -4.93 -2.34 -11.58
N MET A 30 -5.81 -3.21 -11.07
CA MET A 30 -6.16 -4.47 -11.75
C MET A 30 -6.80 -4.22 -13.13
N SER A 31 -7.68 -3.22 -13.24
CA SER A 31 -8.28 -2.83 -14.53
C SER A 31 -7.26 -2.28 -15.54
N TYR A 32 -6.15 -1.72 -15.06
CA TYR A 32 -5.01 -1.30 -15.89
C TYR A 32 -4.07 -2.45 -16.27
N GLY A 33 -4.39 -3.69 -15.87
CA GLY A 33 -3.58 -4.86 -16.17
C GLY A 33 -2.34 -5.01 -15.29
N ILE A 34 -2.27 -4.29 -14.16
CA ILE A 34 -1.21 -4.48 -13.17
C ILE A 34 -1.45 -5.81 -12.47
N SER A 35 -0.50 -6.74 -12.64
CA SER A 35 -0.58 -8.10 -12.09
C SER A 35 0.32 -8.29 -10.86
N ARG A 36 1.19 -7.33 -10.56
CA ARG A 36 2.10 -7.39 -9.40
C ARG A 36 2.22 -6.03 -8.72
N ALA A 37 2.01 -6.02 -7.41
CA ALA A 37 2.27 -4.86 -6.55
C ALA A 37 3.35 -5.24 -5.52
N ASN A 38 4.47 -4.50 -5.52
CA ASN A 38 5.58 -4.67 -4.59
C ASN A 38 5.52 -3.57 -3.55
N PHE A 39 5.42 -3.92 -2.28
CA PHE A 39 5.42 -2.96 -1.17
C PHE A 39 6.78 -2.91 -0.49
N PHE A 40 7.34 -1.70 -0.39
CA PHE A 40 8.65 -1.44 0.19
C PHE A 40 8.48 -0.74 1.53
N ILE A 41 8.91 -1.40 2.60
CA ILE A 41 8.92 -0.85 3.96
C ILE A 41 10.37 -0.44 4.26
N GLY A 42 10.59 0.84 4.55
CA GLY A 42 11.91 1.37 4.86
C GLY A 42 12.55 0.75 6.09
N GLY A 43 13.86 0.93 6.26
CA GLY A 43 14.57 0.54 7.49
C GLY A 43 14.45 1.62 8.58
N ALA A 44 15.18 1.47 9.69
CA ALA A 44 15.15 2.44 10.81
C ALA A 44 15.41 3.90 10.39
N TYR A 45 16.14 4.10 9.29
CA TYR A 45 16.48 5.40 8.72
C TYR A 45 15.60 5.80 7.53
N GLY A 46 14.51 5.06 7.28
CA GLY A 46 13.63 5.27 6.14
C GLY A 46 14.20 4.73 4.83
N ILE A 47 13.71 5.28 3.72
CA ILE A 47 14.19 5.00 2.36
C ILE A 47 14.84 6.28 1.86
N ASP A 48 16.08 6.19 1.37
CA ASP A 48 16.74 7.32 0.75
C ASP A 48 15.97 7.71 -0.53
N LYS A 49 15.32 8.86 -0.50
CA LYS A 49 14.49 9.33 -1.62
C LYS A 49 15.34 9.82 -2.79
N SER A 50 16.62 10.15 -2.57
CA SER A 50 17.51 10.68 -3.61
C SER A 50 17.89 9.65 -4.67
N ILE A 51 17.81 8.36 -4.32
CA ILE A 51 18.11 7.25 -5.22
C ILE A 51 16.86 6.73 -5.96
N LEU A 52 15.68 7.24 -5.62
CA LEU A 52 14.42 6.78 -6.21
C LEU A 52 14.07 7.58 -7.47
N PRO A 53 13.56 6.92 -8.52
CA PRO A 53 13.10 7.61 -9.72
C PRO A 53 11.92 8.54 -9.41
N SER A 54 11.70 9.57 -10.24
CA SER A 54 10.52 10.42 -10.13
C SER A 54 9.24 9.61 -10.43
N GLY A 55 8.13 9.97 -9.77
CA GLY A 55 6.83 9.31 -9.98
C GLY A 55 6.60 8.06 -9.13
N ILE A 56 7.43 7.81 -8.11
CA ILE A 56 7.17 6.77 -7.11
C ILE A 56 5.88 7.08 -6.34
N GLN A 57 5.06 6.06 -6.14
CA GLN A 57 3.88 6.12 -5.29
C GLN A 57 4.26 5.82 -3.85
N TYR A 58 3.86 6.73 -2.95
CA TYR A 58 4.04 6.57 -1.52
C TYR A 58 2.69 6.37 -0.86
N LEU A 59 2.60 5.40 0.05
CA LEU A 59 1.42 5.11 0.86
C LEU A 59 1.75 5.36 2.32
N SER A 60 0.89 6.11 3.02
CA SER A 60 0.97 6.32 4.46
C SER A 60 -0.09 5.49 5.18
N LEU A 61 0.33 4.73 6.19
CA LEU A 61 -0.59 4.00 7.07
C LEU A 61 -1.10 4.86 8.24
N SER A 62 -0.35 5.89 8.63
CA SER A 62 -0.67 6.77 9.76
C SER A 62 0.26 7.98 9.78
N GLU A 63 -0.18 9.05 10.43
CA GLU A 63 0.68 10.17 10.82
C GLU A 63 1.62 9.79 11.99
N MET A 64 1.29 8.73 12.72
CA MET A 64 2.10 8.22 13.82
C MET A 64 3.24 7.33 13.31
N THR A 65 4.37 7.37 14.02
CA THR A 65 5.51 6.50 13.74
C THR A 65 5.29 5.11 14.34
N PHE A 66 5.39 4.08 13.50
CA PHE A 66 5.34 2.68 13.93
C PHE A 66 6.66 1.97 13.67
N THR A 67 6.91 0.90 14.41
CA THR A 67 8.03 0.01 14.11
C THR A 67 7.77 -0.73 12.79
N HIS A 68 8.84 -1.10 12.09
CA HIS A 68 8.74 -1.83 10.81
C HIS A 68 7.97 -3.15 10.92
N GLN A 69 8.05 -3.81 12.07
CA GLN A 69 7.29 -5.03 12.34
C GLN A 69 5.78 -4.76 12.37
N MET A 70 5.35 -3.68 13.03
CA MET A 70 3.94 -3.27 13.07
C MET A 70 3.44 -2.82 11.70
N VAL A 71 4.24 -2.04 10.96
CA VAL A 71 3.91 -1.61 9.60
C VAL A 71 3.62 -2.80 8.70
N ARG A 72 4.44 -3.87 8.75
CA ARG A 72 4.22 -5.09 7.98
C ARG A 72 2.88 -5.75 8.34
N LEU A 73 2.56 -5.84 9.63
CA LEU A 73 1.31 -6.45 10.09
C LEU A 73 0.09 -5.64 9.63
N PHE A 74 0.11 -4.32 9.82
CA PHE A 74 -0.99 -3.44 9.42
C PHE A 74 -1.19 -3.42 7.91
N LEU A 75 -0.11 -3.40 7.13
CA LEU A 75 -0.19 -3.46 5.69
C LEU A 75 -0.85 -4.77 5.22
N LEU A 76 -0.42 -5.93 5.76
CA LEU A 76 -1.02 -7.22 5.41
C LEU A 76 -2.51 -7.28 5.75
N GLU A 77 -2.90 -6.78 6.91
CA GLU A 77 -4.30 -6.71 7.32
C GLU A 77 -5.12 -5.81 6.39
N GLN A 78 -4.61 -4.62 6.03
CA GLN A 78 -5.31 -3.70 5.13
C GLN A 78 -5.40 -4.24 3.69
N ILE A 79 -4.39 -4.96 3.21
CA ILE A 79 -4.46 -5.68 1.94
C ILE A 79 -5.55 -6.75 2.01
N TYR A 80 -5.54 -7.59 3.04
CA TYR A 80 -6.58 -8.60 3.24
C TYR A 80 -7.98 -7.98 3.23
N ARG A 81 -8.18 -6.93 4.05
CA ARG A 81 -9.44 -6.18 4.14
C ARG A 81 -9.86 -5.58 2.81
N ALA A 82 -8.94 -4.98 2.06
CA ALA A 82 -9.23 -4.42 0.75
C ALA A 82 -9.76 -5.50 -0.20
N PHE A 83 -9.15 -6.68 -0.23
CA PHE A 83 -9.63 -7.79 -1.07
C PHE A 83 -10.94 -8.40 -0.57
N THR A 84 -11.20 -8.46 0.75
CA THR A 84 -12.51 -8.85 1.28
C THR A 84 -13.60 -7.88 0.81
N ILE A 85 -13.33 -6.56 0.85
CA ILE A 85 -14.24 -5.53 0.34
C ILE A 85 -14.52 -5.72 -1.16
N ILE A 86 -13.47 -5.93 -1.97
CA ILE A 86 -13.59 -6.13 -3.42
C ILE A 86 -14.47 -7.35 -3.75
N ARG A 87 -14.37 -8.41 -2.95
CA ARG A 87 -15.17 -9.63 -3.14
C ARG A 87 -16.63 -9.48 -2.68
N GLY A 88 -16.97 -8.38 -2.03
CA GLY A 88 -18.29 -8.20 -1.40
C GLY A 88 -18.54 -9.19 -0.25
N GLU A 89 -17.48 -9.79 0.30
CA GLU A 89 -17.59 -10.67 1.45
C GLU A 89 -17.93 -9.84 2.70
N PRO A 90 -18.74 -10.36 3.63
CA PRO A 90 -18.94 -9.72 4.92
C PRO A 90 -17.60 -9.61 5.64
N TYR A 91 -16.98 -8.43 5.58
CA TYR A 91 -15.86 -8.14 6.47
C TYR A 91 -16.45 -7.93 7.86
N HIS A 92 -15.88 -8.57 8.88
CA HIS A 92 -16.38 -8.52 10.26
C HIS A 92 -16.82 -7.09 10.62
N ASN A 93 -18.14 -6.93 10.65
CA ASN A 93 -18.80 -5.77 11.20
C ASN A 93 -18.47 -5.80 12.70
N TYR A 94 -17.96 -4.69 13.23
CA TYR A 94 -17.94 -4.47 14.66
C TYR A 94 -19.36 -4.56 15.24
#